data_AF-A0A537JT73-F1
#
_entry.id   AF-A0A537JT73-F1
#
_cell.length_a   1.000
_cell.length_b   1.000
_cell.length_c   1.000
_cell.angle_alpha   90.00
_cell.angle_beta   90.00
_cell.angle_gamma   90.00
#
_symmetry.space_group_name_H-M   'P 1'
#
loop_
_entity.id
_entity.type
_entity.pdbx_description
1 polymer ?
#
loop_
_entity_poly.entity_id
_entity_poly.type
_entity_poly.pdbx_seq_one_letter_code
_entity_poly.pdbx_strand_id
1 'polypeptide(L)'
;MFIGTNNDSLYIVEDAANVIQSENKKSGLPNFTTGFDKDSNIIVLKAAKQIKKKYLGKGVVSLCFESDNYSDGLVFIGTTSGLYEYEKATGLLQHIITPPEGEQLTVTHFYYSKSSAFMWLSTLERGMGRYSPEFGRTIRWFPYKTAAKGKPFNPIETFCPKSANEFFVAPLDSAPAIFNTETGKYDFITDTSFRTTRNITTDIKLDGNGNLYVIKDGHFFEAKNIAADPSFAMVKLDSTVSQAVISDVLIGGTSYAEFSNYEVFNKISLKYYQNNLIIVCNARGFHTGDSLEFSWKLEGYNDEWSVIPYSMMDEKLNGAVLPILNPGRYTFIVRVRKFGEDWRKPEARLIIVIAHPFWQTWWFWTIVISGVGLILGLLLWWRIKAVKRNEREKFAHEKQLLELEAKALRSQMNPHFIFNCMNSIKSLIQQDEKEKSVAYLTTFSKLIRTLFNNADKKEISLHDETETCKL
;
A
#
# COMPACT_ATOMS: atom_id res chain seq x y z
N MET A 1 14.21 16.11 -17.33
CA MET A 1 14.72 15.60 -16.03
C MET A 1 15.40 14.29 -16.34
N PHE A 2 16.68 14.18 -16.00
CA PHE A 2 17.47 12.96 -16.17
C PHE A 2 17.50 12.26 -14.82
N ILE A 3 17.22 10.96 -14.81
CA ILE A 3 17.38 10.11 -13.63
C ILE A 3 18.40 9.04 -14.03
N GLY A 4 19.62 9.15 -13.51
CA GLY A 4 20.63 8.10 -13.60
C GLY A 4 20.30 7.00 -12.59
N THR A 5 20.50 5.74 -12.97
CA THR A 5 20.46 4.61 -12.04
C THR A 5 21.83 3.92 -12.03
N ASN A 6 22.19 3.28 -10.92
CA ASN A 6 23.45 2.55 -10.78
C ASN A 6 23.60 1.30 -11.70
N ASN A 7 22.67 1.05 -12.63
CA ASN A 7 22.54 -0.19 -13.40
C ASN A 7 22.65 0.02 -14.93
N ASP A 8 23.73 0.64 -15.42
CA ASP A 8 24.02 0.81 -16.86
C ASP A 8 22.94 1.57 -17.68
N SER A 9 21.99 2.21 -17.00
CA SER A 9 20.73 2.68 -17.59
C SER A 9 20.44 4.13 -17.24
N LEU A 10 20.20 4.93 -18.28
CA LEU A 10 19.78 6.32 -18.18
C LEU A 10 18.30 6.47 -18.54
N TYR A 11 17.55 7.21 -17.73
CA TYR A 11 16.13 7.49 -17.95
C TYR A 11 15.91 8.96 -18.31
N ILE A 12 15.23 9.20 -19.44
CA ILE A 12 15.00 10.53 -20.01
C ILE A 12 13.49 10.76 -20.17
N VAL A 13 12.98 11.88 -19.64
CA VAL A 13 11.56 12.28 -19.77
C VAL A 13 11.38 13.21 -20.97
N GLU A 14 10.66 12.76 -22.02
CA GLU A 14 10.36 13.53 -23.24
C GLU A 14 8.85 13.85 -23.41
N ASP A 15 8.55 14.98 -24.04
CA ASP A 15 7.19 15.48 -24.33
C ASP A 15 6.64 14.89 -25.64
N ALA A 16 5.55 14.10 -25.59
CA ALA A 16 4.66 13.89 -26.74
C ALA A 16 3.34 13.22 -26.34
N ALA A 17 2.27 13.69 -26.97
CA ALA A 17 0.88 13.30 -26.79
C ALA A 17 0.60 11.88 -27.31
N ASN A 18 0.15 10.98 -26.41
CA ASN A 18 -0.96 10.01 -26.60
C ASN A 18 -0.91 8.89 -25.53
N VAL A 19 -1.91 8.92 -24.61
CA VAL A 19 -2.68 7.84 -23.90
C VAL A 19 -1.85 6.68 -23.23
N ILE A 20 -2.14 6.04 -22.07
CA ILE A 20 -3.35 5.52 -21.39
C ILE A 20 -3.10 5.43 -19.87
N GLN A 21 -4.19 5.54 -19.09
CA GLN A 21 -4.31 5.51 -17.61
C GLN A 21 -3.46 4.47 -16.86
N SER A 22 -3.03 4.82 -15.64
CA SER A 22 -2.99 3.87 -14.52
C SER A 22 -3.23 4.55 -13.16
N GLU A 23 -3.88 3.78 -12.28
CA GLU A 23 -4.37 4.12 -10.96
C GLU A 23 -3.24 4.19 -9.92
N ASN A 24 -3.07 5.36 -9.30
CA ASN A 24 -3.02 5.57 -7.84
C ASN A 24 -2.41 6.94 -7.58
N LYS A 25 -3.29 7.93 -7.35
CA LYS A 25 -2.90 9.22 -6.82
C LYS A 25 -2.62 9.05 -5.33
N LYS A 26 -1.35 9.11 -4.93
CA LYS A 26 -0.86 9.77 -3.70
C LYS A 26 0.65 9.56 -3.56
N SER A 27 1.46 10.32 -4.30
CA SER A 27 2.85 10.58 -3.90
C SER A 27 3.12 12.09 -3.97
N GLY A 28 3.79 12.61 -2.95
CA GLY A 28 3.88 14.04 -2.60
C GLY A 28 4.76 14.91 -3.50
N LEU A 29 5.10 14.47 -4.72
CA LEU A 29 5.72 15.32 -5.75
C LEU A 29 4.61 15.77 -6.71
N PRO A 30 4.24 17.07 -6.76
CA PRO A 30 3.17 17.51 -7.65
C PRO A 30 3.53 17.14 -9.10
N ASN A 31 2.65 16.35 -9.73
CA ASN A 31 2.70 15.91 -11.13
C ASN A 31 3.55 14.66 -11.47
N PHE A 32 3.95 13.85 -10.49
CA PHE A 32 4.63 12.59 -10.74
C PHE A 32 3.80 11.37 -10.33
N THR A 33 3.78 10.33 -11.17
CA THR A 33 3.17 9.02 -10.86
C THR A 33 4.25 7.95 -10.98
N THR A 34 4.42 7.12 -9.95
CA THR A 34 5.43 6.05 -9.95
C THR A 34 4.77 4.68 -10.14
N GLY A 35 5.41 3.78 -10.87
CA GLY A 35 4.92 2.41 -11.11
C GLY A 35 6.05 1.46 -11.52
N PHE A 36 5.70 0.23 -11.90
CA PHE A 36 6.63 -0.75 -12.47
C PHE A 36 6.18 -1.15 -13.88
N ASP A 37 7.11 -1.37 -14.81
CA ASP A 37 6.79 -1.97 -16.11
C ASP A 37 6.64 -3.50 -16.01
N LYS A 38 6.31 -4.15 -17.13
CA LYS A 38 6.16 -5.61 -17.21
C LYS A 38 7.43 -6.38 -16.85
N ASP A 39 8.58 -5.71 -16.90
CA ASP A 39 9.90 -6.25 -16.60
C ASP A 39 10.40 -5.85 -15.21
N SER A 40 9.50 -5.31 -14.35
CA SER A 40 9.81 -4.84 -13.00
C SER A 40 10.78 -3.66 -12.91
N ASN A 41 10.92 -2.87 -13.98
CA ASN A 41 11.68 -1.62 -13.92
C ASN A 41 10.82 -0.51 -13.29
N ILE A 42 11.43 0.34 -12.47
CA ILE A 42 10.77 1.51 -11.88
C ILE A 42 10.45 2.54 -12.98
N ILE A 43 9.18 2.91 -13.11
CA ILE A 43 8.68 3.95 -13.99
C ILE A 43 8.34 5.19 -13.15
N VAL A 44 8.83 6.36 -13.55
CA VAL A 44 8.49 7.66 -12.96
C VAL A 44 7.88 8.57 -14.04
N LEU A 45 6.55 8.63 -14.10
CA LEU A 45 5.82 9.47 -15.04
C LEU A 45 5.75 10.90 -14.52
N LYS A 46 6.14 11.90 -15.31
CA LYS A 46 5.80 13.31 -15.06
C LYS A 46 4.76 13.74 -16.07
N ALA A 47 3.54 14.06 -15.65
CA ALA A 47 2.50 14.64 -16.53
C ALA A 47 2.30 13.93 -17.90
N ALA A 48 2.22 12.58 -17.91
CA ALA A 48 2.05 11.75 -19.12
C ALA A 48 3.23 11.72 -20.13
N LYS A 49 4.44 12.10 -19.71
CA LYS A 49 5.66 12.01 -20.54
C LYS A 49 6.25 10.60 -20.51
N GLN A 50 6.54 10.01 -21.68
CA GLN A 50 7.24 8.72 -21.77
C GLN A 50 8.69 8.85 -21.30
N ILE A 51 9.18 7.82 -20.62
CA ILE A 51 10.58 7.69 -20.26
C ILE A 51 11.28 6.83 -21.31
N LYS A 52 12.28 7.38 -22.00
CA LYS A 52 13.17 6.59 -22.84
C LYS A 52 14.33 6.08 -21.99
N LYS A 53 14.50 4.75 -21.96
CA LYS A 53 15.70 4.09 -21.43
C LYS A 53 16.79 4.13 -22.50
N LYS A 54 17.95 4.67 -22.16
CA LYS A 54 19.16 4.58 -22.99
C LYS A 54 20.19 3.73 -22.26
N TYR A 55 20.74 2.76 -22.98
CA TYR A 55 21.78 1.89 -22.49
C TYR A 55 23.14 2.54 -22.75
N LEU A 56 23.97 2.65 -21.71
CA LEU A 56 25.30 3.27 -21.76
C LEU A 56 26.43 2.26 -22.05
N GLY A 57 26.11 0.97 -22.11
CA GLY A 57 27.10 -0.12 -22.18
C GLY A 57 27.23 -0.87 -20.86
N LYS A 58 27.79 -2.07 -20.91
CA LYS A 58 27.89 -2.96 -19.74
C LYS A 58 28.92 -2.44 -18.74
N GLY A 59 28.53 -2.24 -17.49
CA GLY A 59 29.39 -1.73 -16.42
C GLY A 59 29.65 -0.21 -16.47
N VAL A 60 28.87 0.54 -17.24
CA VAL A 60 29.00 2.00 -17.40
C VAL A 60 27.98 2.71 -16.52
N VAL A 61 28.44 3.33 -15.43
CA VAL A 61 27.57 4.06 -14.49
C VAL A 61 27.65 5.55 -14.76
N SER A 62 26.49 6.24 -14.82
CA SER A 62 26.45 7.70 -14.89
C SER A 62 26.58 8.32 -13.49
N LEU A 63 27.44 9.33 -13.34
CA LEU A 63 27.74 9.98 -12.06
C LEU A 63 27.24 11.42 -12.01
N CYS A 64 27.31 12.15 -13.13
CA CYS A 64 26.92 13.55 -13.19
C CYS A 64 26.37 13.92 -14.58
N PHE A 65 25.61 15.01 -14.63
CA PHE A 65 24.98 15.52 -15.84
C PHE A 65 25.02 17.04 -15.86
N GLU A 66 25.19 17.62 -17.04
CA GLU A 66 25.11 19.07 -17.23
C GLU A 66 24.50 19.39 -18.60
N SER A 67 23.61 20.39 -18.67
CA SER A 67 23.03 20.82 -19.94
C SER A 67 23.83 21.96 -20.56
N ASP A 68 23.93 21.97 -21.89
CA ASP A 68 24.46 23.13 -22.62
C ASP A 68 23.56 24.36 -22.42
N ASN A 69 24.18 25.51 -22.16
CA ASN A 69 23.49 26.78 -21.91
C ASN A 69 22.98 27.46 -23.19
N TYR A 70 23.50 27.13 -24.38
CA TYR A 70 23.18 27.85 -25.62
C TYR A 70 21.99 27.27 -26.38
N SER A 71 21.87 25.95 -26.43
CA SER A 71 20.89 25.29 -27.28
C SER A 71 19.73 24.62 -26.51
N ASP A 72 19.85 24.49 -25.19
CA ASP A 72 18.99 23.64 -24.35
C ASP A 72 18.78 22.24 -24.95
N GLY A 73 19.63 21.84 -25.90
CA GLY A 73 19.47 20.73 -26.80
C GLY A 73 20.55 19.67 -26.63
N LEU A 74 21.65 19.98 -25.96
CA LEU A 74 22.72 19.06 -25.62
C LEU A 74 22.80 18.82 -24.11
N VAL A 75 23.08 17.57 -23.74
CA VAL A 75 23.28 17.14 -22.36
C VAL A 75 24.54 16.29 -22.28
N PHE A 76 25.46 16.70 -21.42
CA PHE A 76 26.69 16.00 -21.15
C PHE A 76 26.51 15.07 -19.96
N ILE A 77 27.09 13.87 -20.07
CA ILE A 77 26.91 12.79 -19.12
C ILE A 77 28.27 12.23 -18.74
N GLY A 78 28.63 12.40 -17.47
CA GLY A 78 29.87 11.90 -16.91
C GLY A 78 29.64 10.48 -16.42
N THR A 79 30.51 9.56 -16.84
CA THR A 79 30.38 8.13 -16.53
C THR A 79 31.69 7.56 -16.01
N THR A 80 31.65 6.31 -15.54
CA THR A 80 32.84 5.50 -15.21
C THR A 80 33.72 5.16 -16.43
N SER A 81 33.23 5.40 -17.65
CA SER A 81 33.92 5.10 -18.89
C SER A 81 34.08 6.32 -19.80
N GLY A 82 34.08 7.51 -19.22
CA GLY A 82 34.36 8.77 -19.90
C GLY A 82 33.13 9.66 -20.06
N LEU A 83 33.14 10.47 -21.13
CA LEU A 83 32.13 11.50 -21.37
C LEU A 83 31.20 11.13 -22.52
N TYR A 84 29.90 11.17 -22.27
CA TYR A 84 28.87 11.03 -23.28
C TYR A 84 28.18 12.37 -23.54
N GLU A 85 27.74 12.54 -24.77
CA GLU A 85 26.93 13.67 -25.23
C GLU A 85 25.59 13.12 -25.72
N TYR A 86 24.51 13.74 -25.28
CA TYR A 86 23.15 13.41 -25.67
C TYR A 86 22.47 14.62 -26.29
N GLU A 87 22.02 14.46 -27.53
CA GLU A 87 21.28 15.47 -28.27
C GLU A 87 19.77 15.23 -28.11
N LYS A 88 19.09 16.15 -27.41
CA LYS A 88 17.65 16.09 -27.11
C LYS A 88 16.79 16.11 -28.37
N ALA A 89 17.20 16.84 -29.41
CA ALA A 89 16.41 17.00 -30.64
C ALA A 89 16.37 15.70 -31.48
N THR A 90 17.50 15.01 -31.61
CA THR A 90 17.64 13.80 -32.42
C THR A 90 17.51 12.51 -31.59
N GLY A 91 17.64 12.62 -30.26
CA GLY A 91 17.73 11.48 -29.36
C GLY A 91 19.02 10.67 -29.51
N LEU A 92 20.03 11.26 -30.17
CA LEU A 92 21.33 10.65 -30.43
C LEU A 92 22.21 10.72 -29.18
N LEU A 93 22.78 9.58 -28.81
CA LEU A 93 23.73 9.45 -27.71
C LEU A 93 25.09 9.08 -28.32
N GLN A 94 26.11 9.89 -28.05
CA GLN A 94 27.47 9.70 -28.55
C GLN A 94 28.46 9.59 -27.39
N HIS A 95 29.41 8.67 -27.50
CA HIS A 95 30.55 8.61 -26.59
C HIS A 95 31.65 9.53 -27.14
N ILE A 96 31.84 10.69 -26.51
CA ILE A 96 32.70 11.75 -27.06
C ILE A 96 34.12 11.73 -26.49
N ILE A 97 34.31 11.18 -25.28
CA ILE A 97 35.64 10.97 -24.70
C ILE A 97 35.72 9.55 -24.16
N THR A 98 36.49 8.72 -24.85
CA THR A 98 36.75 7.33 -24.49
C THR A 98 38.14 7.23 -23.87
N PRO A 99 38.33 6.48 -22.76
CA PRO A 99 39.67 6.17 -22.28
C PRO A 99 40.46 5.34 -23.32
N PRO A 100 41.80 5.44 -23.36
CA PRO A 100 42.63 4.51 -24.11
C PRO A 100 42.37 3.04 -23.72
N GLU A 101 42.73 2.12 -24.60
CA GLU A 101 42.54 0.69 -24.35
C GLU A 101 43.27 0.23 -23.07
N GLY A 102 42.53 -0.34 -22.12
CA GLY A 102 43.04 -0.77 -20.82
C GLY A 102 43.09 0.31 -19.73
N GLU A 103 42.70 1.55 -20.03
CA GLU A 103 42.59 2.64 -19.05
C GLU A 103 41.15 2.88 -18.57
N GLN A 104 41.01 3.54 -17.42
CA GLN A 104 39.74 4.04 -16.91
C GLN A 104 39.70 5.57 -16.99
N LEU A 105 38.51 6.12 -17.17
CA LEU A 105 38.28 7.55 -17.14
C LEU A 105 36.91 7.81 -16.52
N THR A 106 36.89 8.06 -15.22
CA THR A 106 35.67 8.32 -14.45
C THR A 106 35.45 9.82 -14.37
N VAL A 107 34.40 10.33 -14.99
CA VAL A 107 34.04 11.76 -14.95
C VAL A 107 33.06 12.01 -13.79
N THR A 108 33.47 12.83 -12.83
CA THR A 108 32.79 12.96 -11.53
C THR A 108 31.95 14.22 -11.37
N HIS A 109 32.35 15.33 -12.01
CA HIS A 109 31.63 16.60 -11.96
C HIS A 109 31.82 17.42 -13.22
N PHE A 110 30.85 18.29 -13.51
CA PHE A 110 30.92 19.30 -14.57
C PHE A 110 30.74 20.69 -14.01
N TYR A 111 31.30 21.67 -14.72
CA TYR A 111 30.94 23.06 -14.57
C TYR A 111 30.99 23.74 -15.92
N TYR A 112 29.87 24.33 -16.30
CA TYR A 112 29.76 25.14 -17.52
C TYR A 112 29.61 26.60 -17.14
N SER A 113 30.61 27.43 -17.42
CA SER A 113 30.49 28.87 -17.20
C SER A 113 29.74 29.53 -18.36
N LYS A 114 28.74 30.36 -18.05
CA LYS A 114 27.95 31.11 -19.05
C LYS A 114 28.77 32.08 -19.90
N SER A 115 29.97 32.45 -19.43
CA SER A 115 30.87 33.41 -20.10
C SER A 115 31.99 32.75 -20.92
N SER A 116 32.13 31.42 -20.90
CA SER A 116 33.22 30.73 -21.59
C SER A 116 32.71 29.68 -22.56
N ALA A 117 33.31 29.60 -23.75
CA ALA A 117 33.03 28.56 -24.75
C ALA A 117 33.57 27.16 -24.38
N PHE A 118 33.99 26.97 -23.12
CA PHE A 118 34.61 25.74 -22.64
C PHE A 118 33.86 25.21 -21.42
N MET A 119 33.81 23.90 -21.29
CA MET A 119 33.32 23.18 -20.13
C MET A 119 34.50 22.70 -19.28
N TRP A 120 34.38 22.81 -17.97
CA TRP A 120 35.29 22.17 -17.03
C TRP A 120 34.69 20.88 -16.50
N LEU A 121 35.52 19.88 -16.29
CA LEU A 121 35.15 18.61 -15.70
C LEU A 121 36.24 18.09 -14.77
N SER A 122 35.87 17.23 -13.83
CA SER A 122 36.80 16.53 -12.95
C SER A 122 36.79 15.03 -13.22
N THR A 123 37.92 14.37 -12.95
CA THR A 123 38.07 12.92 -13.10
C THR A 123 38.79 12.28 -11.93
N LEU A 124 38.60 10.96 -11.75
CA LEU A 124 39.34 10.19 -10.75
C LEU A 124 40.77 9.87 -11.18
N GLU A 125 41.05 9.89 -12.48
CA GLU A 125 42.32 9.41 -13.03
C GLU A 125 43.23 10.57 -13.48
N ARG A 126 42.67 11.65 -14.05
CA ARG A 126 43.45 12.69 -14.77
C ARG A 126 43.33 14.10 -14.18
N GLY A 127 42.63 14.27 -13.06
CA GLY A 127 42.39 15.57 -12.44
C GLY A 127 41.39 16.43 -13.21
N MET A 128 41.59 17.75 -13.23
CA MET A 128 40.74 18.69 -13.96
C MET A 128 40.94 18.56 -15.46
N GLY A 129 39.85 18.59 -16.20
CA GLY A 129 39.81 18.62 -17.66
C GLY A 129 39.08 19.86 -18.16
N ARG A 130 39.59 20.44 -19.26
CA ARG A 130 38.89 21.49 -20.01
C ARG A 130 38.47 20.92 -21.36
N TYR A 131 37.17 20.83 -21.57
CA TYR A 131 36.55 20.36 -22.80
C TYR A 131 36.04 21.53 -23.65
N SER A 132 36.32 21.47 -24.95
CA SER A 132 35.90 22.48 -25.91
C SER A 132 34.88 21.88 -26.89
N PRO A 133 33.57 22.07 -26.67
CA PRO A 133 32.54 21.53 -27.56
C PRO A 133 32.62 22.16 -28.97
N GLU A 134 32.90 23.46 -29.08
CA GLU A 134 32.90 24.19 -30.35
C GLU A 134 34.22 24.06 -31.14
N PHE A 135 35.36 23.95 -30.46
CA PHE A 135 36.68 23.83 -31.09
C PHE A 135 37.14 22.37 -31.16
N GLY A 136 36.51 21.60 -32.06
CA GLY A 136 36.98 20.27 -32.46
C GLY A 136 36.86 19.18 -31.40
N ARG A 137 35.97 19.34 -30.41
CA ARG A 137 35.74 18.38 -29.31
C ARG A 137 37.04 17.96 -28.59
N THR A 138 37.94 18.92 -28.40
CA THR A 138 39.25 18.68 -27.79
C THR A 138 39.17 18.76 -26.27
N ILE A 139 39.97 17.93 -25.59
CA ILE A 139 40.13 17.97 -24.14
C ILE A 139 41.58 18.20 -23.74
N ARG A 140 41.79 19.08 -22.77
CA ARG A 140 43.08 19.32 -22.12
C ARG A 140 43.00 18.92 -20.65
N TRP A 141 43.92 18.06 -20.22
CA TRP A 141 44.04 17.59 -18.85
C TRP A 141 45.04 18.41 -18.05
N PHE A 142 44.77 18.58 -16.76
CA PHE A 142 45.60 19.33 -15.81
C PHE A 142 45.88 18.45 -14.59
N PRO A 143 46.88 17.55 -14.63
CA PRO A 143 47.25 16.75 -13.47
C PRO A 143 48.01 17.58 -12.43
N TYR A 144 47.91 17.19 -11.15
CA TYR A 144 48.74 17.74 -10.07
C TYR A 144 49.85 16.76 -9.67
N LYS A 145 50.87 17.23 -8.94
CA LYS A 145 51.90 16.35 -8.39
C LYS A 145 51.34 15.67 -7.14
N THR A 146 51.19 14.35 -7.19
CA THR A 146 50.78 13.55 -6.03
C THR A 146 51.92 13.45 -5.01
N ALA A 147 51.58 13.55 -3.72
CA ALA A 147 52.56 13.37 -2.64
C ALA A 147 52.96 11.89 -2.43
N ALA A 148 52.12 10.95 -2.88
CA ALA A 148 52.34 9.52 -2.76
C ALA A 148 53.18 8.99 -3.94
N LYS A 149 54.42 8.58 -3.66
CA LYS A 149 55.28 7.88 -4.64
C LYS A 149 54.55 6.64 -5.18
N GLY A 150 54.35 6.58 -6.51
CA GLY A 150 53.85 5.39 -7.19
C GLY A 150 52.34 5.36 -7.52
N LYS A 151 51.57 6.42 -7.22
CA LYS A 151 50.18 6.55 -7.70
C LYS A 151 50.12 7.45 -8.95
N PRO A 152 49.74 6.93 -10.12
CA PRO A 152 49.67 7.69 -11.37
C PRO A 152 48.37 8.49 -11.53
N PHE A 153 47.47 8.45 -10.53
CA PHE A 153 46.13 9.04 -10.61
C PHE A 153 46.04 10.36 -9.86
N ASN A 154 45.21 11.26 -10.39
CA ASN A 154 44.91 12.57 -9.82
C ASN A 154 43.41 12.67 -9.48
N PRO A 155 42.94 11.99 -8.42
CA PRO A 155 41.51 11.84 -8.20
C PRO A 155 40.86 13.11 -7.66
N ILE A 156 39.96 13.70 -8.45
CA ILE A 156 39.11 14.82 -8.04
C ILE A 156 37.66 14.36 -8.04
N GLU A 157 37.04 14.38 -6.86
CA GLU A 157 35.66 13.94 -6.67
C GLU A 157 34.66 14.99 -7.14
N THR A 158 34.92 16.26 -6.83
CA THR A 158 34.02 17.36 -7.15
C THR A 158 34.75 18.69 -7.05
N PHE A 159 34.13 19.73 -7.60
CA PHE A 159 34.65 21.08 -7.55
C PHE A 159 33.52 22.11 -7.59
N CYS A 160 33.82 23.35 -7.23
CA CYS A 160 32.88 24.47 -7.34
C CYS A 160 33.60 25.78 -7.68
N PRO A 161 32.93 26.74 -8.35
CA PRO A 161 33.51 28.05 -8.67
C PRO A 161 33.86 28.84 -7.42
N LYS A 162 35.11 29.35 -7.38
CA LYS A 162 35.57 30.34 -6.39
C LYS A 162 35.46 31.75 -6.97
N SER A 163 35.94 31.92 -8.20
CA SER A 163 35.96 33.20 -8.93
C SER A 163 35.92 32.91 -10.43
N ALA A 164 35.98 33.95 -11.28
CA ALA A 164 35.96 33.77 -12.75
C ALA A 164 37.06 32.84 -13.26
N ASN A 165 38.22 32.82 -12.59
CA ASN A 165 39.40 32.10 -13.04
C ASN A 165 39.84 30.98 -12.09
N GLU A 166 39.09 30.71 -11.02
CA GLU A 166 39.51 29.77 -9.97
C GLU A 166 38.38 28.86 -9.53
N PHE A 167 38.73 27.60 -9.28
CA PHE A 167 37.85 26.58 -8.70
C PHE A 167 38.37 26.11 -7.36
N PHE A 168 37.47 25.88 -6.41
CA PHE A 168 37.74 25.00 -5.28
C PHE A 168 37.58 23.56 -5.74
N VAL A 169 38.58 22.71 -5.49
CA VAL A 169 38.56 21.30 -5.87
C VAL A 169 38.68 20.40 -4.64
N ALA A 170 38.04 19.23 -4.69
CA ALA A 170 38.08 18.20 -3.66
C ALA A 170 38.85 16.96 -4.15
N PRO A 171 40.17 16.87 -3.87
CA PRO A 171 40.96 15.70 -4.20
C PRO A 171 40.75 14.56 -3.19
N LEU A 172 40.64 13.31 -3.67
CA LEU A 172 40.47 12.13 -2.81
C LEU A 172 41.77 11.64 -2.15
N ASP A 173 42.92 12.21 -2.54
CA ASP A 173 44.24 11.80 -2.04
C ASP A 173 45.05 12.93 -1.40
N SER A 174 44.48 14.14 -1.35
CA SER A 174 45.16 15.36 -0.95
C SER A 174 44.22 16.28 -0.14
N ALA A 175 44.77 17.36 0.42
CA ALA A 175 43.95 18.42 1.00
C ALA A 175 43.10 19.11 -0.10
N PRO A 176 42.03 19.84 0.26
CA PRO A 176 41.31 20.68 -0.69
C PRO A 176 42.28 21.66 -1.38
N ALA A 177 42.03 22.03 -2.63
CA ALA A 177 42.91 22.92 -3.36
C ALA A 177 42.13 24.00 -4.13
N ILE A 178 42.84 25.05 -4.52
CA ILE A 178 42.39 26.06 -5.46
C ILE A 178 43.04 25.75 -6.80
N PHE A 179 42.24 25.51 -7.82
CA PHE A 179 42.70 25.30 -9.19
C PHE A 179 42.55 26.60 -9.99
N ASN A 180 43.65 27.09 -10.55
CA ASN A 180 43.67 28.28 -11.39
C ASN A 180 43.52 27.86 -12.88
N THR A 181 42.46 28.36 -13.51
CA THR A 181 42.06 27.97 -14.87
C THR A 181 42.96 28.52 -15.98
N GLU A 182 43.70 29.61 -15.72
CA GLU A 182 44.62 30.23 -16.69
C GLU A 182 45.98 29.51 -16.70
N THR A 183 46.51 29.23 -15.51
CA THR A 183 47.83 28.62 -15.32
C THR A 183 47.78 27.09 -15.31
N GLY A 184 46.63 26.50 -15.00
CA GLY A 184 46.45 25.06 -14.84
C GLY A 184 47.11 24.48 -13.58
N LYS A 185 47.39 25.32 -12.58
CA LYS A 185 48.08 24.94 -11.33
C LYS A 185 47.10 24.78 -10.16
N TYR A 186 47.52 23.98 -9.19
CA TYR A 186 46.78 23.68 -7.96
C TYR A 186 47.54 24.24 -6.75
N ASP A 187 46.84 25.06 -5.97
CA ASP A 187 47.32 25.58 -4.70
C ASP A 187 46.57 24.89 -3.55
N PHE A 188 47.22 23.93 -2.90
CA PHE A 188 46.63 23.13 -1.83
C PHE A 188 46.45 23.96 -0.56
N ILE A 189 45.25 23.90 0.01
CA ILE A 189 44.89 24.66 1.21
C ILE A 189 45.53 24.00 2.44
N THR A 190 46.50 24.71 3.03
CA THR A 190 47.18 24.28 4.24
C THR A 190 46.57 24.94 5.47
N ASP A 191 45.45 24.42 5.95
CA ASP A 191 44.86 24.83 7.23
C ASP A 191 45.32 23.90 8.36
N THR A 192 45.63 24.48 9.53
CA THR A 192 45.99 23.71 10.72
C THR A 192 44.88 22.78 11.19
N SER A 193 43.62 23.13 10.97
CA SER A 193 42.43 22.35 11.30
C SER A 193 42.38 21.02 10.53
N PHE A 194 43.04 20.93 9.38
CA PHE A 194 43.11 19.69 8.60
C PHE A 194 44.19 18.70 9.09
N ARG A 195 45.10 19.12 9.99
CA ARG A 195 46.24 18.28 10.41
C ARG A 195 45.86 16.97 11.07
N THR A 196 44.67 16.89 11.67
CA THR A 196 44.17 15.70 12.38
C THR A 196 43.38 14.74 11.48
N THR A 197 43.18 15.07 10.19
CA THR A 197 42.36 14.29 9.26
C THR A 197 43.21 13.74 8.12
N ARG A 198 42.87 12.55 7.61
CA ARG A 198 43.53 12.00 6.41
C ARG A 198 43.25 12.88 5.19
N ASN A 199 44.14 12.83 4.20
CA ASN A 199 44.04 13.58 2.95
C ASN A 199 43.02 12.94 1.99
N ILE A 200 41.75 12.98 2.37
CA ILE A 200 40.62 12.47 1.58
C ILE A 200 39.52 13.51 1.64
N THR A 201 39.37 14.33 0.59
CA THR A 201 38.31 15.34 0.50
C THR A 201 37.23 14.83 -0.44
N THR A 202 36.02 14.60 0.08
CA THR A 202 34.92 13.98 -0.68
C THR A 202 33.90 15.00 -1.20
N ASP A 203 33.80 16.17 -0.58
CA ASP A 203 32.92 17.22 -1.09
C ASP A 203 33.44 18.61 -0.76
N ILE A 204 33.14 19.56 -1.65
CA ILE A 204 33.43 20.98 -1.48
C ILE A 204 32.38 21.83 -2.17
N LYS A 205 31.73 22.73 -1.42
CA LYS A 205 30.70 23.63 -1.95
C LYS A 205 30.80 25.02 -1.35
N LEU A 206 30.61 26.02 -2.20
CA LEU A 206 30.49 27.42 -1.85
C LEU A 206 29.02 27.82 -1.89
N ASP A 207 28.50 28.44 -0.83
CA ASP A 207 27.14 28.98 -0.83
C ASP A 207 27.07 30.39 -1.46
N GLY A 208 25.85 30.90 -1.64
CA GLY A 208 25.62 32.25 -2.17
C GLY A 208 26.05 33.40 -1.24
N ASN A 209 26.39 33.10 0.01
CA ASN A 209 26.85 34.07 1.01
C ASN A 209 28.38 34.09 1.12
N GLY A 210 29.09 33.24 0.38
CA GLY A 210 30.56 33.15 0.41
C GLY A 210 31.12 32.26 1.52
N ASN A 211 30.32 31.35 2.09
CA ASN A 211 30.78 30.34 3.04
C ASN A 211 31.20 29.06 2.31
N LEU A 212 32.36 28.52 2.66
CA LEU A 212 32.85 27.23 2.15
C LEU A 212 32.42 26.11 3.08
N TYR A 213 31.95 25.03 2.49
CA TYR A 213 31.70 23.77 3.16
C TYR A 213 32.61 22.71 2.57
N VAL A 214 33.32 21.98 3.43
CA VAL A 214 34.24 20.92 3.02
C VAL A 214 33.98 19.67 3.84
N ILE A 215 33.85 18.54 3.16
CA ILE A 215 33.84 17.21 3.80
C ILE A 215 35.19 16.56 3.57
N LYS A 216 35.93 16.32 4.66
CA LYS A 216 37.26 15.71 4.62
C LYS A 216 37.40 14.63 5.68
N ASP A 217 37.78 13.42 5.27
CA ASP A 217 37.91 12.23 6.13
C ASP A 217 36.69 12.03 7.05
N GLY A 218 35.48 12.21 6.50
CA GLY A 218 34.21 12.09 7.23
C GLY A 218 33.88 13.26 8.18
N HIS A 219 34.73 14.28 8.27
CA HIS A 219 34.49 15.48 9.08
C HIS A 219 33.96 16.63 8.23
N PHE A 220 33.12 17.47 8.84
CA PHE A 220 32.54 18.65 8.21
C PHE A 220 33.27 19.91 8.67
N PHE A 221 33.72 20.71 7.72
CA PHE A 221 34.42 21.98 7.96
C PHE A 221 33.66 23.11 7.31
N GLU A 222 33.63 24.26 7.99
CA GLU A 222 33.05 25.50 7.51
C GLU A 222 34.11 26.61 7.56
N ALA A 223 34.26 27.35 6.47
CA ALA A 223 34.99 28.61 6.45
C ALA A 223 34.01 29.73 6.08
N LYS A 224 33.80 30.68 7.00
CA LYS A 224 32.92 31.82 6.78
C LYS A 224 33.69 32.97 6.15
N ASN A 225 33.07 33.64 5.18
CA ASN A 225 33.61 34.86 4.57
C ASN A 225 35.02 34.66 3.98
N ILE A 226 35.17 33.66 3.09
CA ILE A 226 36.45 33.27 2.45
C ILE A 226 37.15 34.45 1.74
N ALA A 227 36.41 35.49 1.35
CA ALA A 227 36.95 36.66 0.68
C ALA A 227 37.86 37.52 1.59
N ALA A 228 37.74 37.41 2.92
CA ALA A 228 38.45 38.28 3.87
C ALA A 228 39.61 37.58 4.60
N ASP A 229 39.46 36.31 5.01
CA ASP A 229 40.53 35.47 5.58
C ASP A 229 40.00 34.02 5.75
N PRO A 230 40.41 33.03 4.93
CA PRO A 230 39.89 31.68 5.03
C PRO A 230 40.49 30.94 6.24
N SER A 231 39.90 31.13 7.42
CA SER A 231 40.13 30.23 8.55
C SER A 231 39.04 29.16 8.58
N PHE A 232 39.44 27.89 8.48
CA PHE A 232 38.50 26.78 8.58
C PHE A 232 38.23 26.43 10.04
N ALA A 233 36.96 26.46 10.43
CA ALA A 233 36.50 25.88 11.67
C ALA A 233 36.00 24.46 11.38
N MET A 234 36.54 23.46 12.08
CA MET A 234 35.88 22.15 12.13
C MET A 234 34.55 22.36 12.85
N VAL A 235 33.46 22.23 12.10
CA VAL A 235 32.13 22.27 12.68
C VAL A 235 31.93 20.89 13.27
N LYS A 236 32.06 20.81 14.60
CA LYS A 236 31.49 19.69 15.33
C LYS A 236 29.99 19.78 15.11
N LEU A 237 29.49 19.06 14.11
CA LEU A 237 28.10 18.66 14.08
C LEU A 237 27.82 18.11 15.46
N ASP A 238 26.88 18.74 16.15
CA ASP A 238 26.63 18.51 17.56
C ASP A 238 26.25 17.03 17.76
N SER A 239 27.26 16.20 18.03
CA SER A 239 27.13 14.77 18.29
C SER A 239 26.43 14.53 19.62
N THR A 240 26.13 15.59 20.37
CA THR A 240 25.30 15.56 21.56
C THR A 240 23.86 15.15 21.28
N VAL A 241 23.37 15.28 20.03
CA VAL A 241 22.08 14.68 19.61
C VAL A 241 22.28 13.23 19.14
N SER A 242 22.99 12.46 19.96
CA SER A 242 23.11 11.00 19.87
C SER A 242 21.80 10.36 20.33
N GLN A 243 20.74 10.48 19.51
CA GLN A 243 19.39 10.00 19.83
C GLN A 243 19.05 8.76 18.99
N ALA A 244 18.35 7.82 19.62
CA ALA A 244 17.70 6.74 18.89
C ALA A 244 16.59 7.34 18.02
N VAL A 245 16.45 6.86 16.80
CA VAL A 245 15.40 7.26 15.87
C VAL A 245 14.78 6.00 15.31
N ILE A 246 13.44 5.96 15.28
CA ILE A 246 12.71 4.89 14.60
C ILE A 246 12.65 5.28 13.13
N SER A 247 13.38 4.54 12.29
CA SER A 247 13.50 4.85 10.87
C SER A 247 12.40 4.23 10.03
N ASP A 248 11.90 3.06 10.44
CA ASP A 248 10.85 2.36 9.69
C ASP A 248 10.07 1.37 10.58
N VAL A 249 8.89 0.98 10.11
CA VAL A 249 8.07 -0.09 10.67
C VAL A 249 7.68 -1.02 9.54
N LEU A 250 8.15 -2.26 9.56
CA LEU A 250 7.81 -3.27 8.58
C LEU A 250 6.61 -4.09 9.06
N ILE A 251 5.59 -4.19 8.22
CA ILE A 251 4.40 -5.03 8.41
C ILE A 251 4.46 -6.15 7.39
N GLY A 252 4.62 -7.39 7.86
CA GLY A 252 4.72 -8.56 6.97
C GLY A 252 5.87 -8.44 5.94
N GLY A 253 6.95 -7.74 6.29
CA GLY A 253 8.10 -7.49 5.40
C GLY A 253 8.00 -6.25 4.51
N THR A 254 6.87 -5.54 4.52
CA THR A 254 6.67 -4.30 3.74
C THR A 254 6.73 -3.07 4.64
N SER A 255 7.42 -2.01 4.21
CA SER A 255 7.51 -0.75 4.95
C SER A 255 6.13 -0.09 5.12
N TYR A 256 5.84 0.39 6.32
CA TYR A 256 4.61 1.10 6.67
C TYR A 256 4.53 2.47 5.99
N ALA A 257 5.68 3.11 5.75
CA ALA A 257 5.73 4.43 5.18
C ALA A 257 6.45 4.41 3.83
N GLU A 258 5.77 4.91 2.81
CA GLU A 258 6.43 5.18 1.53
C GLU A 258 7.56 6.20 1.74
N PHE A 259 8.68 5.99 1.05
CA PHE A 259 9.96 6.73 1.08
C PHE A 259 9.90 8.28 1.07
N SER A 260 8.72 8.89 0.94
CA SER A 260 8.53 10.34 0.79
C SER A 260 8.22 11.10 2.09
N ASN A 261 7.83 10.43 3.19
CA ASN A 261 7.52 11.09 4.45
C ASN A 261 8.43 10.60 5.59
N TYR A 262 9.63 11.17 5.68
CA TYR A 262 10.51 11.07 6.85
C TYR A 262 9.99 11.90 8.06
N GLU A 263 8.69 11.89 8.31
CA GLU A 263 8.17 12.40 9.59
C GLU A 263 8.44 11.33 10.65
N VAL A 264 9.04 11.75 11.78
CA VAL A 264 9.27 10.89 12.94
C VAL A 264 7.93 10.28 13.36
N PHE A 265 7.76 8.97 13.18
CA PHE A 265 6.51 8.29 13.50
C PHE A 265 6.26 8.33 15.00
N ASN A 266 5.43 9.26 15.44
CA ASN A 266 5.00 9.32 16.83
C ASN A 266 3.81 8.37 17.08
N LYS A 267 3.07 8.01 16.03
CA LYS A 267 1.88 7.14 16.11
C LYS A 267 1.60 6.41 14.80
N ILE A 268 1.29 5.11 14.90
CA ILE A 268 0.78 4.28 13.80
C ILE A 268 -0.57 3.66 14.16
N SER A 269 -1.44 3.55 13.17
CA SER A 269 -2.74 2.89 13.29
C SER A 269 -2.80 1.72 12.33
N LEU A 270 -3.10 0.55 12.87
CA LEU A 270 -3.02 -0.74 12.21
C LEU A 270 -4.38 -1.43 12.22
N LYS A 271 -4.66 -2.19 11.16
CA LYS A 271 -5.83 -3.08 11.12
C LYS A 271 -5.58 -4.32 11.98
N TYR A 272 -6.64 -5.00 12.39
CA TYR A 272 -6.56 -6.15 13.29
C TYR A 272 -5.63 -7.28 12.79
N TYR A 273 -5.47 -7.43 11.47
CA TYR A 273 -4.64 -8.47 10.85
C TYR A 273 -3.17 -8.05 10.65
N GLN A 274 -2.83 -6.79 10.95
CA GLN A 274 -1.47 -6.24 10.82
C GLN A 274 -0.75 -6.31 12.17
N ASN A 275 -0.66 -7.50 12.74
CA ASN A 275 -0.18 -7.74 14.11
C ASN A 275 1.26 -8.28 14.19
N ASN A 276 1.93 -8.49 13.06
CA ASN A 276 3.33 -8.87 12.98
C ASN A 276 4.16 -7.66 12.53
N LEU A 277 5.01 -7.14 13.43
CA LEU A 277 5.71 -5.88 13.27
C LEU A 277 7.21 -6.05 13.51
N ILE A 278 8.02 -5.46 12.64
CA ILE A 278 9.45 -5.29 12.85
C ILE A 278 9.74 -3.79 12.82
N ILE A 279 10.31 -3.25 13.89
CA ILE A 279 10.63 -1.83 14.00
C ILE A 279 12.11 -1.64 13.71
N VAL A 280 12.44 -0.85 12.69
CA VAL A 280 13.82 -0.53 12.33
C VAL A 280 14.23 0.75 13.08
N CYS A 281 15.33 0.65 13.83
CA CYS A 281 15.88 1.71 14.66
C CYS A 281 17.28 2.09 14.17
N ASN A 282 17.54 3.38 14.07
CA ASN A 282 18.86 3.94 13.78
C ASN A 282 19.27 4.92 14.88
N ALA A 283 20.52 5.37 14.83
CA ALA A 283 21.00 6.39 15.76
C ALA A 283 21.49 7.60 14.96
N ARG A 284 21.01 8.79 15.33
CA ARG A 284 21.43 10.05 14.71
C ARG A 284 22.70 10.54 15.38
N GLY A 285 23.64 11.10 14.61
CA GLY A 285 24.84 11.75 15.15
C GLY A 285 25.99 10.81 15.53
N PHE A 286 25.87 9.50 15.25
CA PHE A 286 26.95 8.53 15.46
C PHE A 286 27.76 8.32 14.18
N HIS A 287 29.07 8.11 14.33
CA HIS A 287 29.99 7.97 13.20
C HIS A 287 30.07 6.51 12.74
N THR A 288 30.35 6.31 11.46
CA THR A 288 30.63 4.99 10.90
C THR A 288 31.82 4.35 11.62
N GLY A 289 31.55 3.31 12.42
CA GLY A 289 32.56 2.62 13.23
C GLY A 289 32.25 2.54 14.73
N ASP A 290 31.25 3.30 15.22
CA ASP A 290 30.80 3.18 16.60
C ASP A 290 30.00 1.88 16.81
N SER A 291 30.38 1.07 17.80
CA SER A 291 29.58 -0.07 18.28
C SER A 291 28.41 0.44 19.12
N LEU A 292 27.20 0.39 18.54
CA LEU A 292 25.98 0.86 19.16
C LEU A 292 25.17 -0.30 19.75
N GLU A 293 24.64 -0.07 20.95
CA GLU A 293 23.71 -0.98 21.59
C GLU A 293 22.33 -0.36 21.64
N PHE A 294 21.34 -1.09 21.12
CA PHE A 294 19.93 -0.73 21.20
C PHE A 294 19.22 -1.63 22.21
N SER A 295 18.38 -1.03 23.04
CA SER A 295 17.48 -1.75 23.95
C SER A 295 16.11 -1.11 23.83
N TRP A 296 15.08 -1.95 23.83
CA TRP A 296 13.70 -1.51 23.62
C TRP A 296 12.76 -2.16 24.63
N LYS A 297 11.59 -1.56 24.83
CA LYS A 297 10.49 -2.13 25.62
C LYS A 297 9.15 -1.81 24.95
N LEU A 298 8.12 -2.59 25.27
CA LEU A 298 6.80 -2.43 24.68
C LEU A 298 5.73 -2.30 25.76
N GLU A 299 5.43 -1.07 26.13
CA GLU A 299 4.41 -0.78 27.14
C GLU A 299 3.03 -1.22 26.63
N GLY A 300 2.28 -1.93 27.49
CA GLY A 300 1.03 -2.60 27.14
C GLY A 300 1.17 -4.07 26.75
N TYR A 301 2.41 -4.58 26.62
CA TYR A 301 2.70 -6.02 26.49
C TYR A 301 3.68 -6.49 27.59
N ASN A 302 4.87 -5.88 27.63
CA ASN A 302 5.86 -6.11 28.68
C ASN A 302 6.68 -4.82 28.90
N ASP A 303 6.69 -4.34 30.15
CA ASP A 303 7.35 -3.10 30.54
C ASP A 303 8.85 -3.27 30.82
N GLU A 304 9.38 -4.49 30.73
CA GLU A 304 10.81 -4.78 30.86
C GLU A 304 11.60 -4.46 29.58
N TRP A 305 12.83 -3.99 29.77
CA TRP A 305 13.75 -3.74 28.66
C TRP A 305 14.29 -5.04 28.07
N SER A 306 14.39 -5.09 26.75
CA SER A 306 14.95 -6.23 26.01
C SER A 306 16.39 -6.50 26.43
N VAL A 307 16.69 -7.77 26.70
CA VAL A 307 18.06 -8.24 26.94
C VAL A 307 18.77 -8.34 25.59
N ILE A 308 19.98 -7.77 25.51
CA ILE A 308 20.84 -7.87 24.32
C ILE A 308 21.63 -9.18 24.45
N PRO A 309 21.40 -10.20 23.61
CA PRO A 309 22.17 -11.44 23.67
C PRO A 309 23.64 -11.16 23.31
N TYR A 310 24.57 -11.73 24.06
CA TYR A 310 26.01 -11.56 23.84
C TYR A 310 26.44 -11.95 22.40
N SER A 311 25.72 -12.88 21.77
CA SER A 311 25.93 -13.34 20.40
C SER A 311 25.46 -12.37 19.31
N MET A 312 24.74 -11.29 19.65
CA MET A 312 24.24 -10.27 18.72
C MET A 312 25.00 -8.94 18.84
N MET A 313 26.10 -8.89 19.60
CA MET A 313 26.91 -7.67 19.77
C MET A 313 27.72 -7.28 18.51
N ASP A 314 27.92 -8.21 17.57
CA ASP A 314 28.64 -7.98 16.30
C ASP A 314 27.73 -7.92 15.05
N GLU A 315 26.46 -8.33 15.16
CA GLU A 315 25.52 -8.27 14.04
C GLU A 315 24.71 -6.96 14.06
N LYS A 316 24.80 -6.21 12.96
CA LYS A 316 24.09 -4.95 12.69
C LYS A 316 22.57 -5.13 12.54
N LEU A 317 21.90 -5.74 13.51
CA LEU A 317 20.44 -5.77 13.54
C LEU A 317 19.93 -4.47 14.16
N ASN A 318 19.79 -3.48 13.29
CA ASN A 318 19.13 -2.20 13.55
C ASN A 318 17.60 -2.37 13.68
N GLY A 319 17.09 -3.46 14.28
CA GLY A 319 15.66 -3.77 14.27
C GLY A 319 15.16 -4.60 15.45
N ALA A 320 13.95 -4.28 15.93
CA ALA A 320 13.22 -4.99 16.96
C ALA A 320 12.07 -5.79 16.34
N VAL A 321 12.13 -7.12 16.44
CA VAL A 321 11.03 -8.00 16.04
C VAL A 321 10.04 -8.09 17.20
N LEU A 322 8.82 -7.57 17.00
CA LEU A 322 7.79 -7.60 18.01
C LEU A 322 7.02 -8.93 17.98
N PRO A 323 6.52 -9.41 19.14
CA PRO A 323 5.61 -10.55 19.17
C PRO A 323 4.29 -10.22 18.45
N ILE A 324 3.51 -11.25 18.14
CA ILE A 324 2.17 -11.08 17.56
C ILE A 324 1.28 -10.35 18.57
N LEU A 325 0.91 -9.10 18.26
CA LEU A 325 0.18 -8.23 19.18
C LEU A 325 -1.34 -8.43 19.08
N ASN A 326 -2.01 -8.38 20.23
CA ASN A 326 -3.46 -8.35 20.30
C ASN A 326 -4.00 -6.95 19.93
N PRO A 327 -5.29 -6.81 19.59
CA PRO A 327 -5.92 -5.50 19.44
C PRO A 327 -5.78 -4.66 20.71
N GLY A 328 -5.34 -3.42 20.58
CA GLY A 328 -4.99 -2.60 21.73
C GLY A 328 -4.12 -1.41 21.39
N ARG A 329 -3.69 -0.69 22.44
CA ARG A 329 -2.76 0.44 22.34
C ARG A 329 -1.46 0.06 23.04
N TYR A 330 -0.36 0.17 22.32
CA TYR A 330 0.98 -0.12 22.81
C TYR A 330 1.89 1.10 22.62
N THR A 331 2.90 1.24 23.47
CA THR A 331 3.95 2.25 23.29
C THR A 331 5.30 1.57 23.19
N PHE A 332 5.88 1.57 22.00
CA PHE A 332 7.23 1.09 21.78
C PHE A 332 8.22 2.20 22.18
N ILE A 333 9.19 1.87 23.01
CA ILE A 333 10.23 2.80 23.48
C ILE A 333 11.59 2.18 23.21
N VAL A 334 12.48 2.94 22.57
CA VAL A 334 13.84 2.51 22.25
C VAL A 334 14.87 3.52 22.74
N ARG A 335 15.97 3.00 23.29
CA ARG A 335 17.14 3.77 23.73
C ARG A 335 18.39 3.21 23.08
N VAL A 336 19.39 4.09 22.94
CA VAL A 336 20.70 3.76 22.36
C VAL A 336 21.81 4.17 23.31
N ARG A 337 22.91 3.42 23.30
CA ARG A 337 24.17 3.81 23.92
C ARG A 337 25.34 3.37 23.05
N LYS A 338 26.48 4.02 23.25
CA LYS A 338 27.76 3.48 22.80
C LYS A 338 28.20 2.41 23.79
N PHE A 339 28.91 1.39 23.31
CA PHE A 339 29.47 0.35 24.17
C PHE A 339 30.26 0.95 25.34
N GLY A 340 29.92 0.57 26.57
CA GLY A 340 30.58 1.06 27.80
C GLY A 340 30.14 2.44 28.30
N GLU A 341 29.20 3.11 27.63
CA GLU A 341 28.64 4.40 28.05
C GLU A 341 27.25 4.28 28.67
N ASP A 342 26.77 5.38 29.26
CA ASP A 342 25.40 5.50 29.74
C ASP A 342 24.38 5.63 28.59
N TRP A 343 23.14 5.20 28.88
CA TRP A 343 22.02 5.31 27.94
C TRP A 343 21.69 6.78 27.62
N ARG A 344 21.56 7.07 26.32
CA ARG A 344 21.25 8.42 25.84
C ARG A 344 19.76 8.74 26.00
N LYS A 345 19.47 10.01 26.29
CA LYS A 345 18.12 10.59 26.42
C LYS A 345 17.94 11.76 25.44
N PRO A 346 16.71 12.07 24.99
CA PRO A 346 15.45 11.35 25.22
C PRO A 346 15.37 10.02 24.46
N GLU A 347 14.54 9.10 24.95
CA GLU A 347 14.22 7.85 24.24
C GLU A 347 13.27 8.14 23.06
N ALA A 348 13.41 7.39 21.95
CA ALA A 348 12.42 7.44 20.88
C ALA A 348 11.18 6.62 21.27
N ARG A 349 10.01 7.14 20.94
CA ARG A 349 8.71 6.56 21.31
C ARG A 349 7.80 6.46 20.10
N LEU A 350 7.13 5.34 19.96
CA LEU A 350 6.15 5.08 18.91
C LEU A 350 4.87 4.50 19.51
N ILE A 351 3.75 5.18 19.30
CA ILE A 351 2.43 4.71 19.73
C ILE A 351 1.86 3.79 18.65
N ILE A 352 1.58 2.54 18.98
CA ILE A 352 1.01 1.53 18.09
C ILE A 352 -0.44 1.29 18.49
N VAL A 353 -1.39 1.50 17.58
CA VAL A 353 -2.82 1.24 17.81
C VAL A 353 -3.31 0.17 16.85
N ILE A 354 -3.70 -0.99 17.37
CA ILE A 354 -4.26 -2.10 16.59
C ILE A 354 -5.78 -2.11 16.80
N ALA A 355 -6.54 -1.95 15.71
CA ALA A 355 -7.99 -1.94 15.74
C ALA A 355 -8.59 -3.29 16.14
N HIS A 356 -9.74 -3.27 16.82
CA HIS A 356 -10.49 -4.49 17.14
C HIS A 356 -11.14 -5.08 15.87
N PRO A 357 -11.23 -6.42 15.74
CA PRO A 357 -11.95 -7.05 14.66
C PRO A 357 -13.43 -6.69 14.65
N PHE A 358 -14.02 -6.50 13.47
CA PHE A 358 -15.42 -6.04 13.37
C PHE A 358 -16.42 -7.04 13.97
N TRP A 359 -16.14 -8.34 13.96
CA TRP A 359 -17.01 -9.39 14.54
C TRP A 359 -17.01 -9.41 16.08
N GLN A 360 -16.08 -8.72 16.73
CA GLN A 360 -16.06 -8.56 18.19
C GLN A 360 -16.78 -7.29 18.65
N THR A 361 -17.31 -6.49 17.72
CA THR A 361 -18.05 -5.27 18.06
C THR A 361 -19.52 -5.59 18.38
N TRP A 362 -20.14 -4.77 19.25
CA TRP A 362 -21.50 -5.01 19.74
C TRP A 362 -22.57 -5.00 18.61
N TRP A 363 -22.42 -4.13 17.61
CA TRP A 363 -23.39 -3.99 16.52
C TRP A 363 -23.45 -5.25 15.64
N PHE A 364 -22.33 -5.96 15.48
CA PHE A 364 -22.29 -7.20 14.72
C PHE A 364 -23.20 -8.26 15.37
N TRP A 365 -23.10 -8.41 16.69
CA TRP A 365 -23.99 -9.30 17.45
C TRP A 365 -25.45 -8.85 17.41
N THR A 366 -25.71 -7.54 17.41
CA THR A 366 -27.08 -7.02 17.20
C THR A 366 -27.67 -7.47 15.86
N ILE A 367 -26.89 -7.39 14.77
CA ILE A 367 -27.32 -7.85 13.45
C ILE A 367 -27.54 -9.36 13.43
N VAL A 368 -26.63 -10.14 14.00
CA VAL A 368 -26.75 -11.61 14.06
C VAL A 368 -28.01 -12.02 14.84
N ILE A 369 -28.23 -11.44 16.03
CA ILE A 369 -29.42 -11.73 16.86
C ILE A 369 -30.71 -11.30 16.12
N SER A 370 -30.71 -10.13 15.49
CA SER A 370 -31.86 -9.66 14.70
C SER A 370 -32.13 -10.58 13.51
N GLY A 371 -31.10 -11.07 12.82
CA GLY A 371 -31.23 -12.01 11.71
C GLY A 371 -31.81 -13.36 12.15
N VAL A 372 -31.31 -13.91 13.27
CA VAL A 372 -31.86 -15.13 13.87
C VAL A 372 -33.32 -14.94 14.27
N GLY A 373 -33.65 -13.80 14.91
CA GLY A 373 -35.01 -13.45 15.28
C GLY A 373 -35.96 -13.35 14.07
N LEU A 374 -35.50 -12.74 12.97
CA LEU A 374 -36.26 -12.65 11.73
C LEU A 374 -36.54 -14.02 11.13
N ILE A 375 -35.52 -14.90 11.06
CA ILE A 375 -35.66 -16.26 10.53
C ILE A 375 -36.66 -17.06 11.37
N LEU A 376 -36.53 -17.03 12.70
CA LEU A 376 -37.49 -17.68 13.60
C LEU A 376 -38.90 -17.12 13.42
N GLY A 377 -39.04 -15.79 13.31
CA GLY A 377 -40.31 -15.13 13.06
C GLY A 377 -40.97 -15.58 11.75
N LEU A 378 -40.19 -15.68 10.66
CA LEU A 378 -40.67 -16.17 9.36
C LEU A 378 -41.07 -17.64 9.42
N LEU A 379 -40.31 -18.49 10.11
CA LEU A 379 -40.63 -19.91 10.30
C LEU A 379 -41.93 -20.10 11.09
N LEU A 380 -42.10 -19.34 12.19
CA LEU A 380 -43.33 -19.37 12.99
C LEU A 380 -44.53 -18.86 12.18
N TRP A 381 -44.36 -17.75 11.46
CA TRP A 381 -45.41 -17.22 10.59
C TRP A 381 -45.83 -18.21 9.51
N TRP A 382 -44.86 -18.85 8.85
CA TRP A 382 -45.12 -19.89 7.85
C TRP A 382 -45.85 -21.09 8.45
N ARG A 383 -45.44 -21.53 9.65
CA ARG A 383 -46.08 -22.64 10.37
C ARG A 383 -47.52 -22.33 10.73
N ILE A 384 -47.79 -21.14 11.28
CA ILE A 384 -49.14 -20.70 11.65
C ILE A 384 -50.04 -20.63 10.40
N LYS A 385 -49.51 -20.09 9.29
CA LYS A 385 -50.24 -20.00 8.03
C LYS A 385 -50.58 -21.38 7.46
N ALA A 386 -49.65 -22.34 7.55
CA ALA A 386 -49.88 -23.72 7.13
C ALA A 386 -50.95 -24.41 7.99
N VAL A 387 -50.91 -24.25 9.31
CA VAL A 387 -51.92 -24.80 10.23
C VAL A 387 -53.31 -24.23 9.93
N LYS A 388 -53.43 -22.90 9.82
CA LYS A 388 -54.71 -22.25 9.47
C LYS A 388 -55.25 -22.70 8.10
N ARG A 389 -54.38 -23.00 7.15
CA ARG A 389 -54.79 -23.54 5.84
C ARG A 389 -55.37 -24.94 5.98
N ASN A 390 -54.68 -25.82 6.72
CA ASN A 390 -55.18 -27.18 6.97
C ASN A 390 -56.51 -27.17 7.73
N GLU A 391 -56.68 -26.28 8.71
CA GLU A 391 -57.97 -26.13 9.43
C GLU A 391 -59.10 -25.70 8.49
N ARG A 392 -58.85 -24.74 7.59
CA ARG A 392 -59.82 -24.31 6.59
C ARG A 392 -60.18 -25.42 5.60
N GLU A 393 -59.19 -26.19 5.15
CA GLU A 393 -59.41 -27.32 4.25
C GLU A 393 -60.23 -28.42 4.94
N LYS A 394 -59.94 -28.74 6.21
CA LYS A 394 -60.76 -29.66 7.02
C LYS A 394 -62.19 -29.19 7.18
N PHE A 395 -62.39 -27.91 7.55
CA PHE A 395 -63.72 -27.34 7.71
C PHE A 395 -64.51 -27.33 6.38
N ALA A 396 -63.84 -27.06 5.26
CA ALA A 396 -64.45 -27.13 3.94
C ALA A 396 -64.89 -28.56 3.59
N HIS A 397 -64.06 -29.57 3.88
CA HIS A 397 -64.41 -30.97 3.66
C HIS A 397 -65.55 -31.46 4.56
N GLU A 398 -65.54 -31.07 5.84
CA GLU A 398 -66.62 -31.40 6.77
C GLU A 398 -67.96 -30.79 6.32
N LYS A 399 -67.95 -29.53 5.88
CA LYS A 399 -69.14 -28.89 5.31
C LYS A 399 -69.64 -29.61 4.06
N GLN A 400 -68.74 -30.01 3.15
CA GLN A 400 -69.09 -30.78 1.96
C GLN A 400 -69.70 -32.14 2.32
N LEU A 401 -69.16 -32.81 3.34
CA LEU A 401 -69.68 -34.09 3.83
C LEU A 401 -71.12 -33.92 4.33
N LEU A 402 -71.37 -32.91 5.18
CA LEU A 402 -72.72 -32.60 5.70
C LEU A 402 -73.71 -32.23 4.59
N GLU A 403 -73.28 -31.46 3.58
CA GLU A 403 -74.11 -31.13 2.41
C GLU A 403 -74.46 -32.38 1.58
N LEU A 404 -73.50 -33.30 1.40
CA LEU A 404 -73.73 -34.57 0.71
C LEU A 404 -74.65 -35.49 1.49
N GLU A 405 -74.48 -35.61 2.80
CA GLU A 405 -75.38 -36.37 3.69
C GLU A 405 -76.81 -35.82 3.62
N ALA A 406 -76.99 -34.50 3.74
CA ALA A 406 -78.29 -33.86 3.61
C ALA A 406 -78.93 -34.10 2.23
N LYS A 407 -78.13 -34.06 1.15
CA LYS A 407 -78.60 -34.35 -0.22
C LYS A 407 -78.97 -35.83 -0.39
N ALA A 408 -78.21 -36.76 0.18
CA ALA A 408 -78.50 -38.18 0.14
C ALA A 408 -79.81 -38.49 0.89
N LEU A 409 -79.97 -37.98 2.13
CA LEU A 409 -81.20 -38.08 2.90
C LEU A 409 -82.40 -37.52 2.12
N ARG A 410 -82.23 -36.35 1.48
CA ARG A 410 -83.28 -35.75 0.63
C ARG A 410 -83.60 -36.60 -0.59
N SER A 411 -82.62 -37.28 -1.19
CA SER A 411 -82.82 -38.17 -2.33
C SER A 411 -83.50 -39.49 -1.97
N GLN A 412 -83.34 -39.96 -0.72
CA GLN A 412 -84.09 -41.12 -0.22
C GLN A 412 -85.58 -40.82 -0.11
N MET A 413 -85.96 -39.56 0.14
CA MET A 413 -87.35 -39.13 -0.04
C MET A 413 -87.66 -39.06 -1.54
N ASN A 414 -88.53 -39.93 -2.06
CA ASN A 414 -89.03 -39.80 -3.43
C ASN A 414 -90.12 -38.70 -3.45
N PRO A 415 -89.82 -37.45 -3.85
CA PRO A 415 -90.75 -36.34 -3.66
C PRO A 415 -91.97 -36.47 -4.58
N HIS A 416 -91.76 -37.09 -5.76
CA HIS A 416 -92.82 -37.42 -6.69
C HIS A 416 -93.80 -38.45 -6.10
N PHE A 417 -93.28 -39.49 -5.45
CA PHE A 417 -94.12 -40.47 -4.74
C PHE A 417 -94.93 -39.83 -3.62
N ILE A 418 -94.30 -39.01 -2.77
CA ILE A 418 -95.00 -38.29 -1.69
C ILE A 418 -96.11 -37.41 -2.26
N PHE A 419 -95.81 -36.66 -3.34
CA PHE A 419 -96.80 -35.80 -4.00
C PHE A 419 -97.97 -36.62 -4.57
N ASN A 420 -97.69 -37.78 -5.17
CA ASN A 420 -98.72 -38.69 -5.67
C ASN A 420 -99.61 -39.22 -4.54
N CYS A 421 -99.03 -39.66 -3.42
CA CYS A 421 -99.80 -40.13 -2.27
C CYS A 421 -100.68 -39.01 -1.69
N MET A 422 -100.16 -37.79 -1.56
CA MET A 422 -100.92 -36.64 -1.07
C MET A 422 -102.09 -36.29 -2.00
N ASN A 423 -101.89 -36.34 -3.32
CA ASN A 423 -102.96 -36.10 -4.29
C ASN A 423 -104.02 -37.20 -4.26
N SER A 424 -103.62 -38.47 -4.11
CA SER A 424 -104.56 -39.59 -3.96
C SER A 424 -105.41 -39.45 -2.71
N ILE A 425 -104.80 -39.11 -1.56
CA ILE A 425 -105.53 -38.83 -0.32
C ILE A 425 -106.52 -37.68 -0.51
N LYS A 426 -106.06 -36.58 -1.13
CA LYS A 426 -106.91 -35.41 -1.44
C LYS A 426 -108.10 -35.80 -2.32
N SER A 427 -107.88 -36.63 -3.35
CA SER A 427 -108.95 -37.09 -4.25
C SER A 427 -109.99 -37.94 -3.51
N LEU A 428 -109.55 -38.86 -2.64
CA LEU A 428 -110.46 -39.69 -1.83
C LEU A 428 -111.31 -38.84 -0.88
N ILE A 429 -110.73 -37.79 -0.28
CA ILE A 429 -111.47 -36.83 0.54
C ILE A 429 -112.49 -36.05 -0.30
N GLN A 430 -112.13 -35.63 -1.52
CA GLN A 430 -113.03 -34.90 -2.42
C GLN A 430 -114.20 -35.75 -2.93
N GLN A 431 -114.02 -37.07 -3.05
CA GLN A 431 -115.06 -38.03 -3.45
C GLN A 431 -115.92 -38.50 -2.26
N ASP A 432 -115.74 -37.90 -1.07
CA ASP A 432 -116.39 -38.25 0.21
C ASP A 432 -116.15 -39.72 0.66
N GLU A 433 -115.10 -40.37 0.15
CA GLU A 433 -114.68 -41.71 0.55
C GLU A 433 -113.81 -41.68 1.83
N LYS A 434 -114.38 -41.15 2.92
CA LYS A 434 -113.66 -40.89 4.18
C LYS A 434 -112.92 -42.11 4.71
N GLU A 435 -113.55 -43.28 4.76
CA GLU A 435 -112.94 -44.51 5.28
C GLU A 435 -111.70 -44.91 4.48
N LYS A 436 -111.76 -44.87 3.14
CA LYS A 436 -110.61 -45.17 2.28
C LYS A 436 -109.51 -44.13 2.41
N SER A 437 -109.86 -42.86 2.58
CA SER A 437 -108.88 -41.77 2.79
C SER A 437 -108.10 -41.92 4.10
N VAL A 438 -108.78 -42.28 5.20
CA VAL A 438 -108.17 -42.51 6.51
C VAL A 438 -107.29 -43.76 6.49
N ALA A 439 -107.76 -44.84 5.84
CA ALA A 439 -106.97 -46.05 5.64
C ALA A 439 -105.69 -45.76 4.85
N TYR A 440 -105.79 -45.05 3.72
CA TYR A 440 -104.65 -44.68 2.88
C TYR A 440 -103.66 -43.77 3.62
N LEU A 441 -104.14 -42.78 4.38
CA LEU A 441 -103.29 -41.91 5.22
C LEU A 441 -102.56 -42.72 6.29
N THR A 442 -103.22 -43.71 6.88
CA THR A 442 -102.63 -44.59 7.88
C THR A 442 -101.52 -45.47 7.28
N THR A 443 -101.78 -46.07 6.12
CA THR A 443 -100.79 -46.87 5.37
C THR A 443 -99.62 -46.01 4.92
N PHE A 444 -99.87 -44.82 4.37
CA PHE A 444 -98.83 -43.86 3.99
C PHE A 444 -97.96 -43.43 5.18
N SER A 445 -98.58 -43.14 6.33
CA SER A 445 -97.86 -42.77 7.54
C SER A 445 -97.01 -43.92 8.08
N LYS A 446 -97.52 -45.16 8.02
CA LYS A 446 -96.75 -46.37 8.37
C LYS A 446 -95.56 -46.56 7.44
N LEU A 447 -95.77 -46.47 6.12
CA LEU A 447 -94.72 -46.62 5.11
C LEU A 447 -93.62 -45.57 5.29
N ILE A 448 -93.97 -44.29 5.44
CA ILE A 448 -93.00 -43.20 5.64
C ILE A 448 -92.20 -43.41 6.93
N ARG A 449 -92.87 -43.79 8.02
CA ARG A 449 -92.20 -44.09 9.30
C ARG A 449 -91.24 -45.27 9.16
N THR A 450 -91.63 -46.34 8.46
CA THR A 450 -90.76 -47.50 8.23
C THR A 450 -89.56 -47.13 7.34
N LEU A 451 -89.77 -46.36 6.28
CA LEU A 451 -88.71 -45.86 5.40
C LEU A 451 -87.69 -45.00 6.18
N PHE A 452 -88.15 -44.04 6.99
CA PHE A 452 -87.25 -43.22 7.81
C PHE A 452 -86.55 -44.02 8.91
N ASN A 453 -87.24 -44.95 9.58
CA ASN A 453 -86.61 -45.80 10.60
C ASN A 453 -85.57 -46.75 10.02
N ASN A 454 -85.67 -47.07 8.73
CA ASN A 454 -84.73 -47.92 8.02
C ASN A 454 -83.62 -47.13 7.31
N ALA A 455 -83.81 -45.81 7.09
CA ALA A 455 -82.85 -44.92 6.42
C ALA A 455 -81.48 -44.81 7.14
N ASP A 456 -81.48 -44.88 8.47
CA ASP A 456 -80.27 -44.82 9.30
C ASP A 456 -79.64 -46.19 9.58
N LYS A 457 -80.27 -47.28 9.12
CA LYS A 457 -79.78 -48.65 9.33
C LYS A 457 -78.84 -49.05 8.20
N LYS A 458 -77.66 -49.56 8.55
CA LYS A 458 -76.67 -50.06 7.59
C LYS A 458 -77.13 -51.32 6.86
N GLU A 459 -77.99 -52.12 7.49
CA GLU A 459 -78.58 -53.35 6.97
C GLU A 459 -80.03 -53.49 7.46
N ILE A 460 -80.93 -53.99 6.61
CA ILE A 460 -82.34 -54.24 6.92
C ILE A 460 -82.59 -55.72 6.74
N SER A 461 -83.33 -56.36 7.65
CA SER A 461 -83.64 -57.77 7.54
C SER A 461 -84.60 -58.01 6.36
N LEU A 462 -84.43 -59.14 5.66
CA LEU A 462 -85.34 -59.52 4.57
C LEU A 462 -86.79 -59.59 5.06
N HIS A 463 -87.00 -60.00 6.31
CA HIS A 463 -88.32 -60.03 6.94
C HIS A 463 -88.97 -58.64 6.98
N ASP A 464 -88.27 -57.64 7.50
CA ASP A 464 -88.78 -56.26 7.61
C ASP A 464 -89.06 -55.64 6.23
N GLU A 465 -88.21 -55.93 5.24
CA GLU A 465 -88.41 -55.48 3.85
C GLU A 465 -89.67 -56.11 3.25
N THR A 466 -89.87 -57.41 3.45
CA THR A 466 -91.08 -58.10 2.96
C THR A 466 -92.35 -57.65 3.65
N GLU A 467 -92.32 -57.30 4.94
CA GLU A 467 -93.46 -56.71 5.64
C GLU A 467 -93.77 -55.29 5.12
N THR A 468 -92.73 -54.51 4.80
CA THR A 468 -92.90 -53.18 4.22
C THR A 468 -93.55 -53.24 2.83
N CYS A 469 -93.18 -54.22 2.00
CA CYS A 469 -93.78 -54.45 0.68
C CYS A 469 -95.25 -54.91 0.71
N LYS A 470 -95.78 -55.33 1.88
CA LYS A 470 -97.19 -55.71 2.04
C LYS A 470 -98.10 -54.54 2.41
N LEU A 471 -97.53 -53.41 2.82
CA LEU A 471 -98.25 -52.14 3.04
C LEU A 471 -98.61 -51.51 1.70
#